data_AF-A0A953NYW5-F1
#
_entry.id   AF-A0A953NYW5-F1
#
_cell.length_a   1.000
_cell.length_b   1.000
_cell.length_c   1.000
_cell.angle_alpha   90.00
_cell.angle_beta   90.00
_cell.angle_gamma   90.00
#
_symmetry.space_group_name_H-M   'P 1'
#
loop_
_entity.id
_entity.type
_entity.pdbx_description
1 polymer ?
#
loop_
_entity_poly.entity_id
_entity_poly.type
_entity_poly.pdbx_seq_one_letter_code
_entity_poly.pdbx_strand_id
1 'polypeptide(L)'
;MAEITHLPEGRVGNVVCRPVLRHYEIPLLATPGVPIDRQIALSDLTVSLLKGRIVLRSRRLGVEVLPRLTSAHNFVSPRSLKLYKFLCLLQHQGTCAELFWDWGAAWQAPFLPRVTRGNIVCSLARWRLNPETALELSQGRTPVQQWRENNQVPRFVFIAELDHQLLIDFENPLSVETFLEHIRKQPETLLVEMFPAPGALPVHGPEGSFLHEILLPIVRTKTAPAVAPPVEASATQHHPTAEIGIPASVSSPAPKLESRSDWLFAKLYCSPSHADRLLLELVKPLVDESQSAGWIDGWFFIRYADPHWHLRLRFHGDPDVLGAHVLPHLRERAEQHFSMGTLWRLGFDTYEPETERYGGPASIGIAERFFQLDSEMSLKLIKLSGNHDTHLRWHLAFYLVDRLLSGLGFTLDEKRAMAKDMAESCERSYVVDESFRKQLASRFREERRILAALCGDPGTAGILPEPAISVFRSFSTGLEEIRRELVALDRAGKLTIPLRELAVSLVHMGLNRLLLTGHHAQETVLYNFLARAYAARLAIEPGP
;
A
#
# COMPACT_ATOMS: atom_id res chain seq x y z
N MET A 1 -13.55 -0.09 -21.33
CA MET A 1 -13.74 -1.45 -20.76
C MET A 1 -13.20 -2.46 -21.76
N ALA A 2 -12.51 -3.48 -21.28
CA ALA A 2 -11.96 -4.55 -22.13
C ALA A 2 -12.29 -5.92 -21.52
N GLU A 3 -12.64 -6.88 -22.37
CA GLU A 3 -12.98 -8.25 -21.97
C GLU A 3 -11.71 -9.08 -21.77
N ILE A 4 -11.60 -9.81 -20.66
CA ILE A 4 -10.46 -10.69 -20.39
C ILE A 4 -10.73 -12.04 -21.07
N THR A 5 -9.97 -12.39 -22.11
CA THR A 5 -10.10 -13.70 -22.77
C THR A 5 -8.99 -14.62 -22.27
N HIS A 6 -9.36 -15.71 -21.61
CA HIS A 6 -8.42 -16.69 -21.07
C HIS A 6 -8.92 -18.10 -21.33
N LEU A 7 -8.02 -18.99 -21.74
CA LEU A 7 -8.30 -20.41 -21.89
C LEU A 7 -7.77 -21.15 -20.65
N PRO A 8 -8.63 -21.52 -19.70
CA PRO A 8 -8.24 -22.31 -18.54
C PRO A 8 -8.00 -23.78 -18.93
N GLU A 9 -7.18 -24.49 -18.15
CA GLU A 9 -6.89 -25.90 -18.39
C GLU A 9 -8.12 -26.81 -18.19
N GLY A 10 -8.24 -27.85 -19.02
CA GLY A 10 -9.22 -28.94 -18.84
C GLY A 10 -10.67 -28.56 -19.13
N ARG A 11 -11.62 -29.21 -18.43
CA ARG A 11 -13.09 -29.05 -18.66
C ARG A 11 -13.62 -27.64 -18.39
N VAL A 12 -12.83 -26.78 -17.75
CA VAL A 12 -13.18 -25.39 -17.44
C VAL A 12 -13.28 -24.53 -18.73
N GLY A 13 -12.66 -24.96 -19.82
CA GLY A 13 -12.78 -24.33 -21.14
C GLY A 13 -14.23 -24.16 -21.61
N ASN A 14 -15.13 -25.09 -21.25
CA ASN A 14 -16.55 -25.03 -21.64
C ASN A 14 -17.31 -23.89 -20.95
N VAL A 15 -16.87 -23.48 -19.75
CA VAL A 15 -17.53 -22.45 -18.93
C VAL A 15 -17.15 -21.03 -19.39
N VAL A 16 -16.03 -20.89 -20.12
CA VAL A 16 -15.55 -19.58 -20.61
C VAL A 16 -16.04 -19.24 -22.01
N CYS A 17 -16.66 -20.19 -22.72
CA CYS A 17 -17.23 -19.98 -24.06
C CYS A 17 -18.35 -18.94 -24.03
N ARG A 18 -18.20 -17.87 -24.83
CA ARG A 18 -19.15 -16.75 -24.90
C ARG A 18 -18.98 -15.95 -26.19
N PRO A 19 -20.01 -15.22 -26.65
CA PRO A 19 -19.87 -14.28 -27.75
C PRO A 19 -18.98 -13.09 -27.38
N VAL A 20 -18.53 -12.34 -28.39
CA VAL A 20 -17.81 -11.09 -28.20
C VAL A 20 -18.80 -10.02 -27.71
N LEU A 21 -18.63 -9.58 -26.45
CA LEU A 21 -19.56 -8.64 -25.80
C LEU A 21 -18.99 -7.22 -25.64
N ARG A 22 -17.70 -7.00 -25.92
CA ARG A 22 -17.03 -5.70 -25.74
C ARG A 22 -16.20 -5.34 -26.96
N HIS A 23 -15.93 -4.04 -27.10
CA HIS A 23 -15.13 -3.50 -28.20
C HIS A 23 -13.64 -3.86 -28.12
N TYR A 24 -13.12 -4.17 -26.93
CA TYR A 24 -11.70 -4.49 -26.73
C TYR A 24 -11.57 -5.79 -25.95
N GLU A 25 -10.49 -6.53 -26.21
CA GLU A 25 -10.11 -7.74 -25.48
C GLU A 25 -8.69 -7.64 -24.92
N ILE A 26 -8.44 -8.32 -23.81
CA ILE A 26 -7.11 -8.56 -23.23
C ILE A 26 -6.86 -10.08 -23.34
N PRO A 27 -6.20 -10.55 -24.41
CA PRO A 27 -5.97 -11.98 -24.63
C PRO A 27 -4.89 -12.55 -23.71
N LEU A 28 -5.21 -13.64 -23.02
CA LEU A 28 -4.37 -14.37 -22.08
C LEU A 28 -4.37 -15.86 -22.43
N LEU A 29 -3.46 -16.27 -23.33
CA LEU A 29 -3.39 -17.66 -23.83
C LEU A 29 -4.72 -18.13 -24.45
N ALA A 30 -5.50 -17.22 -25.04
CA ALA A 30 -6.78 -17.51 -25.68
C ALA A 30 -6.78 -16.99 -27.13
N THR A 31 -7.63 -17.58 -27.96
CA THR A 31 -7.90 -17.04 -29.30
C THR A 31 -8.84 -15.84 -29.16
N PRO A 32 -8.43 -14.63 -29.58
CA PRO A 32 -9.26 -13.44 -29.48
C PRO A 32 -10.44 -13.49 -30.46
N GLY A 33 -11.57 -12.91 -30.05
CA GLY A 33 -12.75 -12.76 -30.90
C GLY A 33 -12.81 -11.42 -31.64
N VAL A 34 -11.92 -10.47 -31.31
CA VAL A 34 -11.84 -9.14 -31.92
C VAL A 34 -10.62 -8.99 -32.85
N PRO A 35 -10.67 -8.07 -33.85
CA PRO A 35 -9.51 -7.75 -34.69
C PRO A 35 -8.33 -7.19 -33.89
N ILE A 36 -7.12 -7.27 -34.46
CA ILE A 36 -5.85 -6.98 -33.76
C ILE A 36 -5.74 -5.56 -33.19
N ASP A 37 -6.33 -4.56 -33.85
CA ASP A 37 -6.35 -3.15 -33.41
C ASP A 37 -7.14 -2.94 -32.11
N ARG A 38 -8.06 -3.88 -31.83
CA ARG A 38 -8.92 -3.93 -30.63
C ARG A 38 -8.42 -4.90 -29.57
N GLN A 39 -7.27 -5.55 -29.80
CA GLN A 39 -6.60 -6.35 -28.79
C GLN A 39 -5.64 -5.46 -27.99
N ILE A 40 -5.72 -5.56 -26.67
CA ILE A 40 -4.82 -4.89 -25.75
C ILE A 40 -3.84 -5.94 -25.24
N ALA A 41 -2.62 -5.90 -25.78
CA ALA A 41 -1.55 -6.78 -25.35
C ALA A 41 -1.18 -6.51 -23.87
N LEU A 42 -0.76 -7.55 -23.15
CA LEU A 42 -0.29 -7.39 -21.77
C LEU A 42 0.88 -6.40 -21.66
N SER A 43 1.78 -6.40 -22.64
CA SER A 43 2.91 -5.47 -22.70
C SER A 43 2.49 -4.03 -22.93
N ASP A 44 1.25 -3.77 -23.35
CA ASP A 44 0.71 -2.42 -23.52
C ASP A 44 0.12 -1.86 -22.21
N LEU A 45 -0.13 -2.72 -21.22
CA LEU A 45 -0.75 -2.34 -19.97
C LEU A 45 0.29 -1.82 -18.97
N THR A 46 0.01 -0.66 -18.37
CA THR A 46 0.73 -0.13 -17.21
C THR A 46 -0.16 -0.10 -15.98
N VAL A 47 0.44 -0.31 -14.82
CA VAL A 47 -0.24 -0.30 -13.52
C VAL A 47 0.29 0.87 -12.71
N SER A 48 -0.61 1.64 -12.10
CA SER A 48 -0.27 2.75 -11.21
C SER A 48 -1.19 2.77 -10.00
N LEU A 49 -0.74 3.35 -8.89
CA LEU A 49 -1.56 3.58 -7.70
C LEU A 49 -1.90 5.07 -7.63
N LEU A 50 -3.18 5.41 -7.87
CA LEU A 50 -3.65 6.79 -7.83
C LEU A 50 -4.71 6.92 -6.73
N LYS A 51 -4.40 7.70 -5.69
CA LYS A 51 -5.31 7.96 -4.55
C LYS A 51 -5.87 6.67 -3.92
N GLY A 52 -5.00 5.67 -3.72
CA GLY A 52 -5.38 4.37 -3.14
C GLY A 52 -6.09 3.41 -4.10
N ARG A 53 -6.22 3.76 -5.39
CA ARG A 53 -6.82 2.92 -6.43
C ARG A 53 -5.78 2.43 -7.41
N ILE A 54 -5.83 1.15 -7.74
CA ILE A 54 -5.04 0.56 -8.81
C ILE A 54 -5.66 0.99 -10.16
N VAL A 55 -4.89 1.68 -10.98
CA VAL A 55 -5.30 2.16 -12.31
C VAL A 55 -4.50 1.42 -13.36
N LEU A 56 -5.22 0.71 -14.24
CA LEU A 56 -4.67 0.03 -15.39
C LEU A 56 -4.83 0.94 -16.62
N ARG A 57 -3.75 1.25 -17.35
CA ARG A 57 -3.80 2.08 -18.56
C ARG A 57 -3.18 1.36 -19.74
N SER A 58 -3.71 1.59 -20.93
CA SER A 58 -3.06 1.18 -22.19
C SER A 58 -2.14 2.31 -22.65
N ARG A 59 -0.86 2.01 -22.92
CA ARG A 59 0.09 3.00 -23.45
C ARG A 59 -0.31 3.45 -24.86
N ARG A 60 -0.66 2.49 -25.71
CA ARG A 60 -1.08 2.70 -27.10
C ARG A 60 -2.34 3.55 -27.20
N LEU A 61 -3.33 3.31 -26.34
CA LEU A 61 -4.63 4.00 -26.41
C LEU A 61 -4.69 5.25 -25.53
N GLY A 62 -3.78 5.42 -24.57
CA GLY A 62 -3.76 6.56 -23.64
C GLY A 62 -4.94 6.60 -22.65
N VAL A 63 -5.73 5.52 -22.56
CA VAL A 63 -6.94 5.46 -21.74
C VAL A 63 -6.84 4.45 -20.60
N GLU A 64 -7.67 4.65 -19.58
CA GLU A 64 -7.87 3.67 -18.52
C GLU A 64 -8.59 2.42 -19.06
N VAL A 65 -8.03 1.26 -18.74
CA VAL A 65 -8.57 -0.05 -19.10
C VAL A 65 -9.28 -0.63 -17.90
N LEU A 66 -10.59 -0.80 -18.02
CA LEU A 66 -11.41 -1.50 -17.03
C LEU A 66 -11.62 -2.95 -17.49
N PRO A 67 -10.90 -3.93 -16.91
CA PRO A 67 -11.01 -5.33 -17.31
C PRO A 67 -12.34 -5.93 -16.81
N ARG A 68 -12.94 -6.81 -17.62
CA ARG A 68 -14.20 -7.51 -17.32
C ARG A 68 -14.09 -8.99 -17.68
N LEU A 69 -14.55 -9.85 -16.78
CA LEU A 69 -14.76 -11.27 -17.05
C LEU A 69 -16.27 -11.54 -17.15
N THR A 70 -16.78 -11.72 -18.37
CA THR A 70 -18.21 -12.00 -18.59
C THR A 70 -18.47 -13.50 -18.69
N SER A 71 -18.06 -14.27 -17.68
CA SER A 71 -18.30 -15.72 -17.60
C SER A 71 -18.48 -16.15 -16.14
N ALA A 72 -19.10 -17.30 -15.92
CA ALA A 72 -19.26 -17.89 -14.58
C ALA A 72 -17.99 -18.60 -14.07
N HIS A 73 -16.84 -18.36 -14.70
CA HIS A 73 -15.59 -19.01 -14.29
C HIS A 73 -15.10 -18.48 -12.94
N ASN A 74 -14.95 -19.39 -11.97
CA ASN A 74 -14.34 -19.12 -10.68
C ASN A 74 -12.82 -18.91 -10.79
N PHE A 75 -12.41 -17.69 -11.15
CA PHE A 75 -11.02 -17.28 -11.35
C PHE A 75 -10.19 -17.17 -10.05
N VAL A 76 -10.80 -17.37 -8.87
CA VAL A 76 -10.11 -17.24 -7.57
C VAL A 76 -9.31 -18.51 -7.23
N SER A 77 -9.56 -19.61 -7.95
CA SER A 77 -8.89 -20.91 -7.79
C SER A 77 -7.35 -20.80 -7.72
N PRO A 78 -6.67 -21.56 -6.85
CA PRO A 78 -5.20 -21.61 -6.78
C PRO A 78 -4.51 -22.01 -8.10
N ARG A 79 -5.23 -22.70 -8.99
CA ARG A 79 -4.72 -23.12 -10.30
C ARG A 79 -4.79 -22.01 -11.37
N SER A 80 -5.48 -20.90 -11.09
CA SER A 80 -5.60 -19.78 -12.03
C SER A 80 -4.28 -19.02 -12.14
N LEU A 81 -3.93 -18.56 -13.34
CA LEU A 81 -2.77 -17.70 -13.55
C LEU A 81 -2.87 -16.42 -12.70
N LYS A 82 -1.79 -16.05 -12.00
CA LYS A 82 -1.77 -14.88 -11.11
C LYS A 82 -2.16 -13.59 -11.83
N LEU A 83 -1.70 -13.41 -13.06
CA LEU A 83 -2.02 -12.24 -13.88
C LEU A 83 -3.49 -12.20 -14.30
N TYR A 84 -4.05 -13.36 -14.70
CA TYR A 84 -5.48 -13.49 -14.99
C TYR A 84 -6.33 -13.16 -13.76
N LYS A 85 -5.96 -13.72 -12.60
CA LYS A 85 -6.62 -13.44 -11.32
C LYS A 85 -6.54 -11.96 -10.94
N PHE A 86 -5.38 -11.33 -11.09
CA PHE A 86 -5.20 -9.89 -10.84
C PHE A 86 -6.14 -9.05 -11.70
N LEU A 87 -6.17 -9.28 -13.02
CA LEU A 87 -7.06 -8.55 -13.93
C LEU A 87 -8.55 -8.77 -13.61
N CYS A 88 -8.95 -9.99 -13.24
CA CYS A 88 -10.32 -10.28 -12.83
C CYS A 88 -10.67 -9.56 -11.52
N LEU A 89 -9.77 -9.53 -10.53
CA LEU A 89 -10.01 -8.85 -9.26
C LEU A 89 -10.24 -7.33 -9.43
N LEU A 90 -9.57 -6.70 -10.40
CA LEU A 90 -9.75 -5.26 -10.66
C LEU A 90 -11.19 -4.89 -11.05
N GLN A 91 -11.98 -5.83 -11.55
CA GLN A 91 -13.38 -5.58 -11.91
C GLN A 91 -14.27 -5.27 -10.69
N HIS A 92 -13.82 -5.66 -9.49
CA HIS A 92 -14.52 -5.51 -8.21
C HIS A 92 -14.05 -4.27 -7.42
N GLN A 93 -12.97 -3.62 -7.86
CA GLN A 93 -12.41 -2.46 -7.17
C GLN A 93 -13.42 -1.31 -7.08
N GLY A 94 -13.65 -0.81 -5.86
CA GLY A 94 -14.60 0.29 -5.61
C GLY A 94 -16.07 -0.11 -5.81
N THR A 95 -16.37 -1.41 -5.81
CA THR A 95 -17.74 -1.93 -5.96
C THR A 95 -18.08 -2.93 -4.87
N CYS A 96 -19.35 -3.02 -4.51
CA CYS A 96 -19.87 -4.18 -3.79
C CYS A 96 -20.02 -5.32 -4.80
N ALA A 97 -19.07 -6.25 -4.78
CA ALA A 97 -18.94 -7.30 -5.79
C ALA A 97 -20.06 -8.36 -5.72
N GLU A 98 -20.59 -8.60 -4.53
CA GLU A 98 -21.52 -9.68 -4.26
C GLU A 98 -22.59 -9.18 -3.28
N LEU A 99 -23.83 -9.62 -3.48
CA LEU A 99 -24.95 -9.37 -2.59
C LEU A 99 -25.48 -10.72 -2.10
N PHE A 100 -25.07 -11.11 -0.90
CA PHE A 100 -25.51 -12.34 -0.25
C PHE A 100 -25.78 -12.11 1.23
N TRP A 101 -26.49 -13.06 1.84
CA TRP A 101 -26.71 -13.09 3.28
C TRP A 101 -25.51 -13.73 3.99
N ASP A 102 -24.87 -12.99 4.89
CA ASP A 102 -23.75 -13.49 5.71
C ASP A 102 -24.20 -13.70 7.16
N TRP A 103 -24.06 -14.93 7.65
CA TRP A 103 -24.36 -15.30 9.04
C TRP A 103 -23.22 -14.93 10.01
N GLY A 104 -22.04 -14.56 9.50
CA GLY A 104 -20.87 -14.22 10.30
C GLY A 104 -20.52 -15.30 11.32
N ALA A 105 -20.34 -14.90 12.58
CA ALA A 105 -19.99 -15.82 13.67
C ALA A 105 -21.02 -16.94 13.91
N ALA A 106 -22.29 -16.73 13.52
CA ALA A 106 -23.34 -17.73 13.67
C ALA A 106 -23.28 -18.85 12.60
N TRP A 107 -22.36 -18.77 11.62
CA TRP A 107 -22.28 -19.74 10.53
C TRP A 107 -22.15 -21.19 11.02
N GLN A 108 -21.50 -21.42 12.16
CA GLN A 108 -21.30 -22.77 12.71
C GLN A 108 -22.47 -23.29 13.56
N ALA A 109 -23.56 -22.54 13.71
CA ALA A 109 -24.70 -22.97 14.51
C ALA A 109 -25.35 -24.25 13.92
N PRO A 110 -25.85 -25.15 14.78
CA PRO A 110 -26.49 -26.40 14.36
C PRO A 110 -27.77 -26.17 13.56
N PHE A 111 -28.44 -25.04 13.78
CA PHE A 111 -29.61 -24.61 13.03
C PHE A 111 -29.52 -23.11 12.75
N LEU A 112 -29.83 -22.70 11.53
CA LEU A 112 -30.10 -21.31 11.20
C LEU A 112 -31.45 -21.20 10.48
N PRO A 113 -32.32 -20.27 10.91
CA PRO A 113 -33.67 -20.15 10.37
C PRO A 113 -33.66 -19.54 8.96
N ARG A 114 -34.76 -19.73 8.23
CA ARG A 114 -35.01 -18.98 7.00
C ARG A 114 -35.06 -17.49 7.32
N VAL A 115 -34.32 -16.69 6.56
CA VAL A 115 -34.35 -15.23 6.66
C VAL A 115 -35.14 -14.68 5.50
N THR A 116 -36.15 -13.87 5.79
CA THR A 116 -37.01 -13.25 4.78
C THR A 116 -37.10 -11.74 4.99
N ARG A 117 -37.23 -10.98 3.89
CA ARG A 117 -37.55 -9.56 3.90
C ARG A 117 -38.71 -9.33 2.94
N GLY A 118 -39.92 -9.19 3.48
CA GLY A 118 -41.13 -9.19 2.66
C GLY A 118 -41.24 -10.51 1.88
N ASN A 119 -41.37 -10.42 0.56
CA ASN A 119 -41.51 -11.59 -0.31
C ASN A 119 -40.17 -12.17 -0.78
N ILE A 120 -39.04 -11.68 -0.28
CA ILE A 120 -37.71 -12.13 -0.67
C ILE A 120 -37.15 -13.04 0.42
N VAL A 121 -36.80 -14.27 0.04
CA VAL A 121 -36.03 -15.18 0.91
C VAL A 121 -34.54 -14.85 0.73
N CYS A 122 -33.91 -14.34 1.78
CA CYS A 122 -32.49 -13.95 1.77
C CYS A 122 -31.56 -15.13 2.08
N SER A 123 -32.02 -16.06 2.92
CA SER A 123 -31.33 -17.31 3.25
C SER A 123 -32.37 -18.37 3.56
N LEU A 124 -32.17 -19.58 3.04
CA LEU A 124 -32.96 -20.76 3.42
C LEU A 124 -32.58 -21.23 4.82
N ALA A 125 -33.52 -21.88 5.50
CA ALA A 125 -33.26 -22.59 6.75
C ALA A 125 -32.29 -23.75 6.50
N ARG A 126 -31.40 -23.98 7.45
CA ARG A 126 -30.39 -25.02 7.36
C ARG A 126 -30.12 -25.69 8.70
N TRP A 127 -29.74 -26.96 8.63
CA TRP A 127 -29.35 -27.79 9.77
C TRP A 127 -27.96 -28.37 9.50
N ARG A 128 -27.03 -28.13 10.42
CA ARG A 128 -25.69 -28.69 10.37
C ARG A 128 -25.64 -29.92 11.26
N LEU A 129 -25.35 -31.07 10.65
CA LEU A 129 -25.08 -32.30 11.37
C LEU A 129 -23.62 -32.32 11.79
N ASN A 130 -23.39 -32.48 13.09
CA ASN A 130 -22.06 -32.76 13.62
C ASN A 130 -21.81 -34.30 13.63
N PRO A 131 -20.55 -34.73 13.82
CA PRO A 131 -20.23 -36.16 13.80
C PRO A 131 -20.98 -37.00 14.84
N GLU A 132 -21.28 -36.42 16.00
CA GLU A 132 -22.02 -37.11 17.08
C GLU A 132 -23.46 -37.39 16.66
N THR A 133 -24.15 -36.37 16.14
CA THR A 133 -25.51 -36.49 15.62
C THR A 133 -25.52 -37.46 14.44
N ALA A 134 -24.59 -37.34 13.49
CA ALA A 134 -24.49 -38.24 12.34
C ALA A 134 -24.35 -39.71 12.77
N LEU A 135 -23.57 -39.99 13.83
CA LEU A 135 -23.40 -41.33 14.38
C LEU A 135 -24.71 -41.87 14.98
N GLU A 136 -25.42 -41.06 15.76
CA GLU A 136 -26.73 -41.43 16.31
C GLU A 136 -27.75 -41.74 15.21
N LEU A 137 -27.84 -40.88 14.19
CA LEU A 137 -28.75 -41.06 13.07
C LEU A 137 -28.41 -42.29 12.24
N SER A 138 -27.13 -42.64 12.13
CA SER A 138 -26.65 -43.78 11.32
C SER A 138 -27.18 -45.15 11.77
N GLN A 139 -27.76 -45.24 12.97
CA GLN A 139 -28.32 -46.44 13.58
C GLN A 139 -29.63 -46.92 12.90
N GLY A 140 -30.29 -46.08 12.10
CA GLY A 140 -31.42 -46.51 11.28
C GLY A 140 -32.49 -45.44 11.07
N ARG A 141 -33.64 -45.85 10.54
CA ARG A 141 -34.71 -44.91 10.18
C ARG A 141 -35.41 -44.28 11.37
N THR A 142 -35.63 -45.02 12.47
CA THR A 142 -36.33 -44.51 13.65
C THR A 142 -35.61 -43.33 14.32
N PRO A 143 -34.29 -43.38 14.57
CA PRO A 143 -33.53 -42.21 15.03
C PRO A 143 -33.64 -41.00 14.11
N VAL A 144 -33.62 -41.20 12.78
CA VAL A 144 -33.80 -40.12 11.79
C VAL A 144 -35.15 -39.42 11.93
N GLN A 145 -36.23 -40.19 12.08
CA GLN A 145 -37.58 -39.62 12.26
C GLN A 145 -37.69 -38.82 13.56
N GLN A 146 -37.20 -39.37 14.67
CA GLN A 146 -37.21 -38.69 15.98
C GLN A 146 -36.39 -37.41 15.96
N TRP A 147 -35.19 -37.45 15.39
CA TRP A 147 -34.35 -36.28 15.23
C TRP A 147 -35.01 -35.21 14.37
N ARG A 148 -35.66 -35.61 13.27
CA ARG A 148 -36.39 -34.69 12.39
C ARG A 148 -37.48 -33.93 13.17
N GLU A 149 -38.28 -34.65 13.95
CA GLU A 149 -39.35 -34.07 14.76
C GLU A 149 -38.80 -33.13 15.84
N ASN A 150 -37.77 -33.54 16.56
CA ASN A 150 -37.14 -32.75 17.63
C ASN A 150 -36.51 -31.46 17.13
N ASN A 151 -36.00 -31.45 15.90
CA ASN A 151 -35.29 -30.31 15.30
C ASN A 151 -36.11 -29.57 14.24
N GLN A 152 -37.39 -29.91 14.10
CA GLN A 152 -38.33 -29.30 13.16
C GLN A 152 -37.83 -29.30 11.70
N VAL A 153 -37.14 -30.37 11.32
CA VAL A 153 -36.62 -30.54 9.96
C VAL A 153 -37.78 -30.95 9.05
N PRO A 154 -37.96 -30.33 7.87
CA PRO A 154 -39.08 -30.66 6.99
C PRO A 154 -38.88 -32.04 6.34
N ARG A 155 -39.96 -32.61 5.81
CA ARG A 155 -39.92 -33.88 5.05
C ARG A 155 -38.89 -33.85 3.91
N PHE A 156 -38.83 -32.73 3.19
CA PHE A 156 -37.96 -32.55 2.02
C PHE A 156 -36.83 -31.57 2.34
N VAL A 157 -35.59 -32.04 2.21
CA VAL A 157 -34.38 -31.23 2.37
C VAL A 157 -33.39 -31.55 1.25
N PHE A 158 -32.48 -30.64 0.98
CA PHE A 158 -31.29 -30.90 0.18
C PHE A 158 -30.10 -31.17 1.10
N ILE A 159 -29.33 -32.21 0.80
CA ILE A 159 -27.92 -32.26 1.21
C ILE A 159 -27.18 -31.29 0.28
N ALA A 160 -26.57 -30.25 0.84
CA ALA A 160 -25.85 -29.23 0.09
C ALA A 160 -24.33 -29.43 0.21
N GLU A 161 -23.70 -29.79 -0.90
CA GLU A 161 -22.24 -29.91 -1.04
C GLU A 161 -21.76 -28.96 -2.15
N LEU A 162 -21.28 -27.77 -1.78
CA LEU A 162 -20.90 -26.73 -2.74
C LEU A 162 -22.05 -26.44 -3.73
N ASP A 163 -21.84 -26.71 -5.02
CA ASP A 163 -22.81 -26.49 -6.11
C ASP A 163 -23.73 -27.70 -6.34
N HIS A 164 -23.54 -28.80 -5.60
CA HIS A 164 -24.35 -30.02 -5.72
C HIS A 164 -25.41 -30.07 -4.63
N GLN A 165 -26.65 -30.34 -5.05
CA GLN A 165 -27.79 -30.53 -4.16
C GLN A 165 -28.41 -31.90 -4.41
N LEU A 166 -28.54 -32.70 -3.35
CA LEU A 166 -29.23 -33.99 -3.40
C LEU A 166 -30.52 -33.90 -2.58
N LEU A 167 -31.66 -34.05 -3.23
CA LEU A 167 -32.96 -34.05 -2.56
C LEU A 167 -33.13 -35.32 -1.73
N ILE A 168 -33.50 -35.13 -0.47
CA ILE A 168 -33.85 -36.18 0.48
C ILE A 168 -35.33 -36.04 0.84
N ASP A 169 -36.10 -37.08 0.57
CA ASP A 169 -37.46 -37.27 1.08
C ASP A 169 -37.42 -38.23 2.28
N PHE A 170 -37.58 -37.70 3.49
CA PHE A 170 -37.54 -38.50 4.71
C PHE A 170 -38.71 -39.48 4.88
N GLU A 171 -39.73 -39.44 4.00
CA GLU A 171 -40.78 -40.47 3.95
C GLU A 171 -40.50 -41.56 2.90
N ASN A 172 -39.51 -41.38 2.02
CA ASN A 172 -39.11 -42.39 1.05
C ASN A 172 -38.01 -43.30 1.65
N PRO A 173 -38.29 -44.61 1.83
CA PRO A 173 -37.32 -45.61 2.32
C PRO A 173 -35.92 -45.55 1.69
N LEU A 174 -35.87 -45.45 0.35
CA LEU A 174 -34.61 -45.46 -0.42
C LEU A 174 -33.86 -44.14 -0.26
N SER A 175 -34.59 -43.03 -0.14
CA SER A 175 -34.00 -41.72 0.09
C SER A 175 -33.37 -41.63 1.48
N VAL A 176 -34.01 -42.22 2.49
CA VAL A 176 -33.45 -42.30 3.85
C VAL A 176 -32.20 -43.18 3.87
N GLU A 177 -32.20 -44.32 3.16
CA GLU A 177 -30.99 -45.14 3.01
C GLU A 177 -29.84 -44.37 2.37
N THR A 178 -30.13 -43.63 1.30
CA THR A 178 -29.15 -42.76 0.63
C THR A 178 -28.57 -41.71 1.58
N PHE A 179 -29.43 -41.06 2.38
CA PHE A 179 -29.02 -40.12 3.41
C PHE A 179 -28.11 -40.76 4.46
N LEU A 180 -28.49 -41.95 4.97
CA LEU A 180 -27.70 -42.71 5.96
C LEU A 180 -26.33 -43.11 5.41
N GLU A 181 -26.24 -43.52 4.15
CA GLU A 181 -24.95 -43.81 3.50
C GLU A 181 -24.07 -42.57 3.35
N HIS A 182 -24.67 -41.42 3.01
CA HIS A 182 -23.95 -40.15 2.89
C HIS A 182 -23.35 -39.73 4.25
N ILE A 183 -24.16 -39.65 5.31
CA ILE A 183 -23.68 -39.17 6.62
C ILE A 183 -22.65 -40.10 7.28
N ARG A 184 -22.63 -41.39 6.91
CA ARG A 184 -21.58 -42.34 7.34
C ARG A 184 -20.22 -42.04 6.72
N LYS A 185 -20.21 -41.52 5.48
CA LYS A 185 -18.97 -41.18 4.75
C LYS A 185 -18.52 -39.75 5.02
N GLN A 186 -19.48 -38.83 5.20
CA GLN A 186 -19.25 -37.42 5.46
C GLN A 186 -20.00 -37.02 6.75
N PRO A 187 -19.34 -37.08 7.92
CA PRO A 187 -20.01 -36.84 9.20
C PRO A 187 -20.34 -35.36 9.47
N GLU A 188 -19.77 -34.43 8.70
CA GLU A 188 -20.21 -33.04 8.68
C GLU A 188 -21.09 -32.78 7.45
N THR A 189 -22.41 -32.79 7.65
CA THR A 189 -23.38 -32.61 6.57
C THR A 189 -24.19 -31.34 6.78
N LEU A 190 -24.34 -30.54 5.73
CA LEU A 190 -25.25 -29.39 5.72
C LEU A 190 -26.55 -29.77 5.00
N LEU A 191 -27.66 -29.70 5.74
CA LEU A 191 -29.00 -29.83 5.18
C LEU A 191 -29.60 -28.44 4.98
N VAL A 192 -30.23 -28.22 3.84
CA VAL A 192 -30.95 -26.98 3.51
C VAL A 192 -32.39 -27.36 3.19
N GLU A 193 -33.36 -26.59 3.67
CA GLU A 193 -34.76 -26.87 3.35
C GLU A 193 -35.03 -26.83 1.83
N MET A 194 -35.95 -27.67 1.36
CA MET A 194 -36.48 -27.53 0.00
C MET A 194 -37.48 -26.38 -0.07
N PHE A 195 -37.16 -25.36 -0.85
CA PHE A 195 -38.05 -24.22 -1.08
C PHE A 195 -38.11 -23.81 -2.56
N PRO A 196 -39.30 -23.60 -3.13
CA PRO A 196 -40.62 -23.93 -2.57
C PRO A 196 -40.79 -25.43 -2.33
N ALA A 197 -41.64 -25.81 -1.38
CA ALA A 197 -41.99 -27.21 -1.16
C ALA A 197 -42.68 -27.80 -2.42
N PRO A 198 -42.65 -29.13 -2.64
CA PRO A 198 -43.20 -29.74 -3.86
C PRO A 198 -44.64 -29.32 -4.21
N GLY A 199 -45.51 -29.13 -3.20
CA GLY A 199 -46.89 -28.68 -3.39
C GLY A 199 -47.08 -27.18 -3.69
N ALA A 200 -46.00 -26.39 -3.65
CA ALA A 200 -46.01 -24.93 -3.83
C ALA A 200 -45.10 -24.49 -4.99
N LEU A 201 -44.70 -25.43 -5.87
CA LEU A 201 -43.92 -25.13 -7.06
C LEU A 201 -44.77 -24.30 -8.04
N PRO A 202 -44.30 -23.13 -8.50
CA PRO A 202 -45.14 -22.20 -9.26
C PRO A 202 -45.17 -22.45 -10.77
N VAL A 203 -44.32 -23.35 -11.30
CA VAL A 203 -44.26 -23.66 -12.74
C VAL A 203 -44.93 -25.00 -12.99
N HIS A 204 -45.97 -25.00 -13.83
CA HIS A 204 -46.76 -26.17 -14.17
C HIS A 204 -46.80 -26.39 -15.68
N GLY A 205 -46.80 -27.66 -16.08
CA GLY A 205 -47.02 -28.11 -17.45
C GLY A 205 -47.82 -29.42 -17.48
N PRO A 206 -48.00 -30.02 -18.66
CA PRO A 206 -48.79 -31.24 -18.82
C PRO A 206 -48.29 -32.44 -17.99
N GLU A 207 -47.00 -32.46 -17.65
CA GLU A 207 -46.34 -33.52 -16.89
C GLU A 207 -46.28 -33.25 -15.37
N GLY A 208 -46.82 -32.11 -14.91
CA GLY A 208 -46.86 -31.74 -13.49
C GLY A 208 -46.12 -30.44 -13.19
N SER A 209 -45.55 -30.35 -11.99
CA SER A 209 -44.86 -29.15 -11.49
C SER A 209 -43.34 -29.28 -11.61
N PHE A 210 -42.67 -28.16 -11.87
CA PHE A 210 -41.23 -28.15 -12.15
C PHE A 210 -40.45 -27.28 -11.14
N LEU A 211 -39.27 -27.78 -10.75
CA LEU A 211 -38.22 -26.93 -10.18
C LEU A 211 -37.67 -26.05 -11.29
N HIS A 212 -37.50 -24.77 -10.99
CA HIS A 212 -37.02 -23.78 -11.96
C HIS A 212 -36.17 -22.74 -11.24
N GLU A 213 -35.21 -22.18 -11.98
CA GLU A 213 -34.39 -21.07 -11.54
C GLU A 213 -34.48 -19.97 -12.61
N ILE A 214 -34.57 -18.72 -12.17
CA ILE A 214 -34.61 -17.55 -13.05
C ILE A 214 -33.41 -16.67 -12.75
N LEU A 215 -32.53 -16.50 -13.74
CA LEU A 215 -31.46 -15.53 -13.67
C LEU A 215 -32.00 -14.15 -14.07
N LEU A 216 -32.06 -13.23 -13.11
CA LEU A 216 -32.53 -11.86 -13.30
C LEU A 216 -31.37 -10.86 -13.30
N PRO A 217 -30.94 -10.34 -14.46
CA PRO A 217 -29.94 -9.28 -14.51
C PRO A 217 -30.54 -7.96 -13.98
N ILE A 218 -29.98 -7.45 -12.88
CA ILE A 218 -30.38 -6.15 -12.32
C ILE A 218 -29.33 -5.11 -12.72
N VAL A 219 -29.77 -4.05 -13.41
CA VAL A 219 -28.90 -2.94 -13.80
C VAL A 219 -29.19 -1.71 -12.94
N ARG A 220 -28.13 -1.02 -12.54
CA ARG A 220 -28.23 0.24 -11.81
C ARG A 220 -28.61 1.37 -12.77
N THR A 221 -29.79 1.98 -12.57
CA THR A 221 -30.33 3.04 -13.45
C THR A 221 -29.95 4.46 -13.03
N LYS A 222 -29.68 4.69 -11.73
CA LYS A 222 -29.13 5.97 -11.24
C LYS A 222 -27.63 5.84 -11.06
N THR A 223 -26.86 6.52 -11.90
CA THR A 223 -25.50 6.92 -11.54
C THR A 223 -25.61 7.87 -10.35
N ALA A 224 -25.36 7.39 -9.12
CA ALA A 224 -24.80 8.31 -8.15
C ALA A 224 -23.52 8.89 -8.78
N PRO A 225 -23.13 10.13 -8.46
CA PRO A 225 -21.80 10.60 -8.81
C PRO A 225 -20.84 9.47 -8.43
N ALA A 226 -19.98 9.08 -9.37
CA ALA A 226 -18.86 8.25 -8.99
C ALA A 226 -18.25 8.88 -7.73
N VAL A 227 -17.79 8.10 -6.77
CA VAL A 227 -17.10 8.63 -5.58
C VAL A 227 -15.72 9.24 -5.97
N ALA A 228 -15.58 9.73 -7.20
CA ALA A 228 -14.53 10.57 -7.69
C ALA A 228 -15.13 11.57 -8.69
N PRO A 229 -14.66 12.83 -8.71
CA PRO A 229 -15.05 13.76 -9.76
C PRO A 229 -14.67 13.17 -11.13
N PRO A 230 -15.33 13.59 -12.21
CA PRO A 230 -14.74 13.42 -13.53
C PRO A 230 -13.31 13.96 -13.46
N VAL A 231 -12.36 13.30 -14.12
CA VAL A 231 -11.19 14.05 -14.58
C VAL A 231 -11.77 15.03 -15.61
N GLU A 232 -12.22 16.18 -15.14
CA GLU A 232 -12.59 17.29 -16.00
C GLU A 232 -11.32 17.64 -16.78
N ALA A 233 -11.34 17.33 -18.07
CA ALA A 233 -10.54 18.05 -19.01
C ALA A 233 -11.02 19.50 -18.94
N SER A 234 -10.39 20.32 -18.10
CA SER A 234 -10.62 21.76 -18.08
C SER A 234 -10.19 22.35 -19.40
N ALA A 235 -11.16 22.48 -20.31
CA ALA A 235 -11.06 23.31 -21.49
C ALA A 235 -11.12 24.77 -21.06
N THR A 236 -9.97 25.40 -20.81
CA THR A 236 -9.77 26.83 -21.09
C THR A 236 -8.30 27.13 -21.33
N GLN A 237 -8.07 27.65 -22.55
CA GLN A 237 -6.90 28.36 -23.09
C GLN A 237 -5.74 27.52 -23.65
N HIS A 238 -5.65 27.61 -24.98
CA HIS A 238 -4.63 27.04 -25.84
C HIS A 238 -3.22 27.49 -25.44
N HIS A 239 -2.41 26.55 -24.97
CA HIS A 239 -0.98 26.53 -25.27
C HIS A 239 -0.70 25.27 -26.07
N PRO A 240 0.10 25.34 -27.15
CA PRO A 240 0.27 24.24 -28.07
C PRO A 240 0.94 23.06 -27.35
N THR A 241 0.33 21.89 -27.56
CA THR A 241 0.82 20.54 -27.28
C THR A 241 2.34 20.44 -27.10
N ALA A 242 2.77 20.39 -25.84
CA ALA A 242 3.91 19.58 -25.44
C ALA A 242 3.32 18.27 -24.92
N GLU A 243 3.81 17.16 -25.47
CA GLU A 243 3.43 15.79 -25.14
C GLU A 243 3.29 15.61 -23.63
N ILE A 244 2.07 15.33 -23.14
CA ILE A 244 1.90 14.73 -21.81
C ILE A 244 2.34 13.27 -21.97
N GLY A 245 3.66 13.09 -22.01
CA GLY A 245 4.28 11.81 -21.81
C GLY A 245 3.83 11.33 -20.43
N ILE A 246 3.04 10.26 -20.41
CA ILE A 246 3.10 9.32 -19.29
C ILE A 246 4.60 9.12 -19.06
N PRO A 247 5.16 9.35 -17.85
CA PRO A 247 6.49 8.85 -17.58
C PRO A 247 6.35 7.34 -17.74
N ALA A 248 6.76 6.82 -18.90
CA ALA A 248 7.21 5.45 -18.96
C ALA A 248 8.16 5.36 -17.76
N SER A 249 7.90 4.41 -16.85
CA SER A 249 8.91 3.99 -15.89
C SER A 249 10.21 4.00 -16.66
N VAL A 250 11.09 4.96 -16.36
CA VAL A 250 12.31 5.11 -17.14
C VAL A 250 12.93 3.75 -17.01
N SER A 251 13.10 3.06 -18.13
CA SER A 251 13.72 1.74 -18.15
C SER A 251 15.01 1.89 -17.38
N SER A 252 15.04 1.47 -16.12
CA SER A 252 16.26 1.42 -15.33
C SER A 252 17.27 0.70 -16.21
N PRO A 253 18.48 1.24 -16.43
CA PRO A 253 19.49 0.53 -17.16
C PRO A 253 19.56 -0.88 -16.57
N ALA A 254 19.55 -1.91 -17.43
CA ALA A 254 19.64 -3.30 -16.99
C ALA A 254 20.73 -3.41 -15.91
N PRO A 255 20.49 -4.12 -14.78
CA PRO A 255 21.42 -4.17 -13.67
C PRO A 255 22.80 -4.55 -14.20
N LYS A 256 23.72 -3.58 -14.16
CA LYS A 256 25.10 -3.79 -14.59
C LYS A 256 25.73 -4.75 -13.60
N LEU A 257 26.38 -5.79 -14.12
CA LEU A 257 27.07 -6.80 -13.32
C LEU A 257 28.01 -6.10 -12.31
N GLU A 258 27.92 -6.54 -11.05
CA GLU A 258 28.27 -5.88 -9.78
C GLU A 258 29.68 -5.27 -9.61
N SER A 259 30.62 -5.45 -10.54
CA SER A 259 32.02 -5.04 -10.33
C SER A 259 32.35 -3.61 -10.74
N ARG A 260 31.41 -2.87 -11.34
CA ARG A 260 31.66 -1.51 -11.89
C ARG A 260 30.51 -0.53 -11.67
N SER A 261 29.83 -0.64 -10.52
CA SER A 261 28.91 0.40 -10.08
C SER A 261 29.70 1.54 -9.45
N ASP A 262 29.41 2.77 -9.85
CA ASP A 262 29.99 4.00 -9.24
C ASP A 262 29.50 4.18 -7.79
N TRP A 263 28.62 3.29 -7.31
CA TRP A 263 28.11 3.24 -5.95
C TRP A 263 28.51 1.95 -5.21
N LEU A 264 29.13 2.10 -4.04
CA LEU A 264 29.28 1.06 -3.03
C LEU A 264 28.14 1.19 -2.00
N PHE A 265 27.21 0.25 -1.99
CA PHE A 265 26.07 0.24 -1.06
C PHE A 265 26.20 -0.88 -0.02
N ALA A 266 26.38 -0.46 1.24
CA ALA A 266 26.47 -1.33 2.40
C ALA A 266 25.22 -1.25 3.31
N LYS A 267 24.85 -2.39 3.89
CA LYS A 267 23.81 -2.54 4.91
C LYS A 267 24.46 -2.94 6.23
N LEU A 268 24.41 -2.06 7.22
CA LEU A 268 24.95 -2.27 8.57
C LEU A 268 23.78 -2.66 9.50
N TYR A 269 23.61 -3.96 9.75
CA TYR A 269 22.51 -4.46 10.59
C TYR A 269 22.86 -4.36 12.07
N CYS A 270 22.01 -3.63 12.80
CA CYS A 270 22.20 -3.34 14.21
C CYS A 270 20.85 -3.08 14.90
N SER A 271 20.86 -2.99 16.24
CA SER A 271 19.72 -2.46 16.99
C SER A 271 19.60 -0.94 16.76
N PRO A 272 18.37 -0.36 16.75
CA PRO A 272 18.19 1.09 16.74
C PRO A 272 18.98 1.81 17.85
N SER A 273 19.14 1.19 19.02
CA SER A 273 19.90 1.74 20.15
C SER A 273 21.40 1.91 19.88
N HIS A 274 21.97 1.17 18.92
CA HIS A 274 23.38 1.23 18.55
C HIS A 274 23.64 2.03 17.26
N ALA A 275 22.57 2.46 16.57
CA ALA A 275 22.68 3.12 15.29
C ALA A 275 23.51 4.42 15.34
N ASP A 276 23.23 5.28 16.32
CA ASP A 276 23.96 6.54 16.47
C ASP A 276 25.43 6.31 16.83
N ARG A 277 25.70 5.28 17.64
CA ARG A 277 27.05 4.86 17.96
C ARG A 277 27.81 4.44 16.70
N LEU A 278 27.21 3.59 15.86
CA LEU A 278 27.80 3.19 14.58
C LEU A 278 28.00 4.38 13.64
N LEU A 279 27.05 5.31 13.60
CA LEU A 279 27.17 6.52 12.80
C LEU A 279 28.37 7.39 13.23
N LEU A 280 28.63 7.50 14.54
CA LEU A 280 29.70 8.34 15.07
C LEU A 280 31.06 7.63 15.15
N GLU A 281 31.10 6.34 15.44
CA GLU A 281 32.35 5.58 15.68
C GLU A 281 32.84 4.83 14.44
N LEU A 282 31.93 4.39 13.55
CA LEU A 282 32.29 3.66 12.33
C LEU A 282 32.14 4.55 11.09
N VAL A 283 30.95 5.11 10.87
CA VAL A 283 30.63 5.78 9.59
C VAL A 283 31.36 7.11 9.48
N LYS A 284 31.23 7.99 10.49
CA LYS A 284 31.84 9.32 10.43
C LYS A 284 33.36 9.27 10.17
N PRO A 285 34.17 8.48 10.91
CA PRO A 285 35.61 8.48 10.68
C PRO A 285 36.00 7.88 9.32
N LEU A 286 35.26 6.86 8.85
CA LEU A 286 35.47 6.29 7.51
C LEU A 286 35.18 7.31 6.42
N VAL A 287 34.09 8.08 6.55
CA VAL A 287 33.73 9.15 5.61
C VAL A 287 34.79 10.25 5.62
N ASP A 288 35.19 10.75 6.80
CA ASP A 288 36.18 11.82 6.92
C ASP A 288 37.51 11.42 6.26
N GLU A 289 37.95 10.18 6.50
CA GLU A 289 39.15 9.57 5.88
C GLU A 289 39.00 9.46 4.36
N SER A 290 37.88 8.90 3.89
CA SER A 290 37.62 8.68 2.47
C SER A 290 37.52 10.00 1.69
N GLN A 291 36.88 11.03 2.25
CA GLN A 291 36.80 12.36 1.65
C GLN A 291 38.18 13.03 1.61
N SER A 292 38.93 12.97 2.71
CA SER A 292 40.26 13.60 2.79
C SER A 292 41.27 12.96 1.84
N ALA A 293 41.17 11.64 1.62
CA ALA A 293 42.00 10.90 0.68
C ALA A 293 41.50 10.96 -0.78
N GLY A 294 40.33 11.56 -1.03
CA GLY A 294 39.73 11.66 -2.37
C GLY A 294 39.20 10.32 -2.90
N TRP A 295 38.86 9.37 -2.03
CA TRP A 295 38.34 8.06 -2.44
C TRP A 295 36.86 8.10 -2.82
N ILE A 296 36.14 9.11 -2.33
CA ILE A 296 34.72 9.32 -2.57
C ILE A 296 34.48 10.78 -2.92
N ASP A 297 33.52 11.03 -3.81
CA ASP A 297 33.02 12.37 -4.14
C ASP A 297 31.58 12.58 -3.63
N GLY A 298 30.91 11.50 -3.20
CA GLY A 298 29.57 11.56 -2.62
C GLY A 298 29.31 10.44 -1.61
N TRP A 299 28.45 10.70 -0.63
CA TRP A 299 27.98 9.66 0.29
C TRP A 299 26.70 10.09 0.99
N PHE A 300 25.93 9.11 1.47
CA PHE A 300 24.85 9.38 2.41
C PHE A 300 24.42 8.10 3.14
N PHE A 301 23.70 8.27 4.25
CA PHE A 301 23.08 7.15 4.96
C PHE A 301 21.56 7.33 5.07
N ILE A 302 20.84 6.24 5.28
CA ILE A 302 19.43 6.24 5.72
C ILE A 302 19.21 5.15 6.77
N ARG A 303 18.20 5.32 7.61
CA ARG A 303 17.74 4.31 8.58
C ARG A 303 16.62 3.48 7.95
N TYR A 304 16.72 2.16 8.02
CA TYR A 304 15.76 1.27 7.34
C TYR A 304 15.46 0.01 8.16
N ALA A 305 14.36 -0.66 7.84
CA ALA A 305 14.00 -1.94 8.44
C ALA A 305 13.39 -2.86 7.37
N ASP A 306 14.12 -3.91 6.97
CA ASP A 306 13.62 -4.98 6.09
C ASP A 306 14.59 -6.18 6.02
N PRO A 307 14.20 -7.39 6.45
CA PRO A 307 13.19 -7.65 7.47
C PRO A 307 13.66 -7.16 8.86
N HIS A 308 14.96 -6.84 9.01
CA HIS A 308 15.58 -6.38 10.26
C HIS A 308 16.05 -4.93 10.12
N TRP A 309 16.20 -4.25 11.27
CA TRP A 309 16.70 -2.89 11.34
C TRP A 309 18.17 -2.79 10.90
N HIS A 310 18.49 -1.79 10.08
CA HIS A 310 19.84 -1.53 9.59
C HIS A 310 20.03 -0.08 9.14
N LEU A 311 21.30 0.36 9.09
CA LEU A 311 21.69 1.54 8.33
C LEU A 311 22.01 1.12 6.89
N ARG A 312 21.53 1.91 5.92
CA ARG A 312 21.93 1.81 4.52
C ARG A 312 22.91 2.92 4.24
N LEU A 313 24.17 2.56 3.99
CA LEU A 313 25.28 3.48 3.76
C LEU A 313 25.72 3.37 2.30
N ARG A 314 25.80 4.50 1.61
CA ARG A 314 26.15 4.56 0.20
C ARG A 314 27.31 5.50 0.00
N PHE A 315 28.31 5.04 -0.76
CA PHE A 315 29.46 5.82 -1.19
C PHE A 315 29.48 5.88 -2.71
N HIS A 316 29.73 7.06 -3.26
CA HIS A 316 29.91 7.32 -4.68
C HIS A 316 31.37 7.64 -4.97
N GLY A 317 31.87 7.12 -6.08
CA GLY A 317 33.24 7.32 -6.53
C GLY A 317 33.65 6.30 -7.59
N ASP A 318 34.92 6.32 -7.96
CA ASP A 318 35.47 5.37 -8.92
C ASP A 318 35.37 3.92 -8.37
N PRO A 319 34.80 2.95 -9.12
CA PRO A 319 34.59 1.59 -8.63
C PRO A 319 35.86 0.88 -8.16
N ASP A 320 36.99 1.11 -8.84
CA ASP A 320 38.26 0.48 -8.49
C ASP A 320 38.80 1.09 -7.18
N VAL A 321 38.66 2.41 -6.99
CA VAL A 321 39.03 3.11 -5.75
C VAL A 321 38.14 2.69 -4.57
N LEU A 322 36.82 2.61 -4.79
CA LEU A 322 35.87 2.14 -3.78
C LEU A 322 36.18 0.70 -3.33
N GLY A 323 36.48 -0.18 -4.29
CA GLY A 323 36.82 -1.57 -4.03
C GLY A 323 38.18 -1.76 -3.34
N ALA A 324 39.19 -0.97 -3.73
CA ALA A 324 40.55 -1.07 -3.19
C ALA A 324 40.73 -0.39 -1.82
N HIS A 325 39.99 0.69 -1.56
CA HIS A 325 40.17 1.50 -0.36
C HIS A 325 38.96 1.47 0.56
N VAL A 326 37.79 1.94 0.11
CA VAL A 326 36.62 2.11 1.00
C VAL A 326 36.12 0.78 1.57
N LEU A 327 36.01 -0.25 0.72
CA LEU A 327 35.49 -1.56 1.11
C LEU A 327 36.35 -2.27 2.18
N PRO A 328 37.68 -2.37 2.04
CA PRO A 328 38.55 -2.92 3.08
C PRO A 328 38.46 -2.18 4.42
N HIS A 329 38.51 -0.83 4.41
CA HIS A 329 38.44 -0.03 5.65
C HIS A 329 37.06 -0.14 6.32
N LEU A 330 35.98 -0.24 5.54
CA LEU A 330 34.66 -0.53 6.06
C LEU A 330 34.60 -1.89 6.76
N ARG A 331 35.18 -2.94 6.15
CA ARG A 331 35.22 -4.29 6.72
C ARG A 331 36.03 -4.34 8.02
N GLU A 332 37.20 -3.72 8.04
CA GLU A 332 38.05 -3.65 9.24
C GLU A 332 37.31 -2.99 10.41
N ARG A 333 36.71 -1.82 10.18
CA ARG A 333 35.92 -1.13 11.21
C ARG A 333 34.69 -1.94 11.62
N ALA A 334 34.01 -2.60 10.67
CA ALA A 334 32.89 -3.48 10.99
C ALA A 334 33.28 -4.64 11.91
N GLU A 335 34.48 -5.22 11.72
CA GLU A 335 34.99 -6.32 12.56
C GLU A 335 35.14 -5.91 14.02
N GLN A 336 35.61 -4.69 14.28
CA GLN A 336 35.65 -4.11 15.63
C GLN A 336 34.24 -4.06 16.24
N HIS A 337 33.24 -3.64 15.47
CA HIS A 337 31.86 -3.54 15.94
C HIS A 337 31.12 -4.87 16.07
N PHE A 338 31.53 -5.91 15.32
CA PHE A 338 31.10 -7.30 15.55
C PHE A 338 31.58 -7.80 16.91
N SER A 339 32.86 -7.58 17.23
CA SER A 339 33.42 -8.02 18.53
C SER A 339 32.74 -7.35 19.73
N MET A 340 32.27 -6.11 19.57
CA MET A 340 31.52 -5.36 20.58
C MET A 340 30.02 -5.70 20.64
N GLY A 341 29.49 -6.51 19.72
CA GLY A 341 28.06 -6.84 19.62
C GLY A 341 27.16 -5.65 19.20
N THR A 342 27.75 -4.57 18.70
CA THR A 342 26.99 -3.37 18.26
C THR A 342 26.51 -3.49 16.81
N LEU A 343 27.23 -4.27 16.00
CA LEU A 343 26.86 -4.69 14.66
C LEU A 343 26.73 -6.21 14.67
N TRP A 344 25.74 -6.79 13.98
CA TRP A 344 25.57 -8.25 13.92
C TRP A 344 25.58 -8.81 12.49
N ARG A 345 25.38 -7.97 11.47
CA ARG A 345 25.61 -8.34 10.08
C ARG A 345 26.02 -7.14 9.23
N LEU A 346 26.93 -7.38 8.28
CA LEU A 346 27.28 -6.47 7.18
C LEU A 346 26.82 -7.13 5.87
N GLY A 347 26.09 -6.40 5.03
CA GLY A 347 25.67 -6.85 3.70
C GLY A 347 25.99 -5.80 2.64
N PHE A 348 26.04 -6.23 1.38
CA PHE A 348 26.22 -5.35 0.22
C PHE A 348 25.08 -5.59 -0.77
N ASP A 349 24.68 -4.57 -1.51
CA ASP A 349 23.54 -4.63 -2.44
C ASP A 349 23.70 -3.59 -3.56
N THR A 350 22.77 -3.59 -4.52
CA THR A 350 22.73 -2.61 -5.62
C THR A 350 21.98 -1.35 -5.20
N TYR A 351 22.52 -0.18 -5.52
CA TYR A 351 21.80 1.07 -5.35
C TYR A 351 20.92 1.35 -6.57
N GLU A 352 19.61 1.29 -6.37
CA GLU A 352 18.62 1.74 -7.36
C GLU A 352 18.05 3.10 -6.92
N PRO A 353 18.34 4.19 -7.64
CA PRO A 353 17.83 5.51 -7.28
C PRO A 353 16.33 5.64 -7.55
N GLU A 354 15.59 6.20 -6.59
CA GLU A 354 14.14 6.49 -6.68
C GLU A 354 13.88 7.74 -7.56
N THR A 355 14.30 7.66 -8.82
CA THR A 355 14.35 8.78 -9.78
C THR A 355 13.00 9.49 -9.91
N GLU A 356 11.90 8.74 -10.00
CA GLU A 356 10.54 9.28 -10.12
C GLU A 356 10.12 10.07 -8.88
N ARG A 357 10.53 9.63 -7.68
CA ARG A 357 10.21 10.30 -6.41
C ARG A 357 10.96 11.62 -6.24
N TYR A 358 12.14 11.72 -6.83
CA TYR A 358 13.02 12.88 -6.66
C TYR A 358 13.08 13.79 -7.88
N GLY A 359 11.98 13.88 -8.64
CA GLY A 359 11.81 14.86 -9.71
C GLY A 359 12.40 14.47 -11.06
N GLY A 360 12.71 13.19 -11.26
CA GLY A 360 13.12 12.64 -12.53
C GLY A 360 14.63 12.64 -12.75
N PRO A 361 15.09 12.14 -13.91
CA PRO A 361 16.52 11.93 -14.19
C PRO A 361 17.37 13.20 -14.10
N ALA A 362 16.79 14.37 -14.36
CA ALA A 362 17.50 15.64 -14.27
C ALA A 362 17.74 16.11 -12.82
N SER A 363 16.95 15.62 -11.85
CA SER A 363 16.93 16.10 -10.47
C SER A 363 17.55 15.10 -9.49
N ILE A 364 17.66 13.82 -9.84
CA ILE A 364 18.16 12.78 -8.91
C ILE A 364 19.56 13.08 -8.36
N GLY A 365 20.49 13.56 -9.20
CA GLY A 365 21.84 13.94 -8.74
C GLY A 365 21.83 15.15 -7.79
N ILE A 366 20.85 16.06 -7.92
CA ILE A 366 20.65 17.17 -6.98
C ILE A 366 20.12 16.63 -5.64
N ALA A 367 19.20 15.66 -5.67
CA ALA A 367 18.69 15.01 -4.47
C ALA A 367 19.79 14.22 -3.74
N GLU A 368 20.71 13.56 -4.45
CA GLU A 368 21.86 12.87 -3.86
C GLU A 368 22.82 13.83 -3.15
N ARG A 369 23.12 14.99 -3.75
CA ARG A 369 23.88 16.05 -3.06
C ARG A 369 23.15 16.58 -1.83
N PHE A 370 21.83 16.73 -1.90
CA PHE A 370 21.03 17.05 -0.71
C PHE A 370 21.16 15.96 0.36
N PHE A 371 21.10 14.68 -0.01
CA PHE A 371 21.24 13.57 0.95
C PHE A 371 22.59 13.56 1.64
N GLN A 372 23.66 13.92 0.93
CA GLN A 372 24.97 14.10 1.54
C GLN A 372 24.97 15.26 2.53
N LEU A 373 24.53 16.45 2.09
CA LEU A 373 24.46 17.65 2.94
C LEU A 373 23.66 17.40 4.23
N ASP A 374 22.52 16.72 4.10
CA ASP A 374 21.63 16.34 5.20
C ASP A 374 22.25 15.25 6.09
N SER A 375 23.00 14.29 5.52
CA SER A 375 23.74 13.27 6.29
C SER A 375 24.85 13.89 7.13
N GLU A 376 25.62 14.81 6.56
CA GLU A 376 26.71 15.52 7.24
C GLU A 376 26.18 16.40 8.38
N MET A 377 25.09 17.13 8.14
CA MET A 377 24.40 17.89 9.18
C MET A 377 23.88 16.95 10.28
N SER A 378 23.21 15.85 9.90
CA SER A 378 22.66 14.88 10.85
C SER A 378 23.73 14.30 11.77
N LEU A 379 24.91 13.92 11.26
CA LEU A 379 26.02 13.43 12.09
C LEU A 379 26.48 14.46 13.12
N LYS A 380 26.57 15.73 12.73
CA LYS A 380 26.95 16.83 13.63
C LYS A 380 25.89 17.03 14.72
N LEU A 381 24.60 16.99 14.36
CA LEU A 381 23.50 17.13 15.31
C LEU A 381 23.38 15.94 16.27
N ILE A 382 23.56 14.71 15.79
CA ILE A 382 23.56 13.49 16.61
C ILE A 382 24.69 13.56 17.66
N LYS A 383 25.88 14.03 17.26
CA LYS A 383 26.99 14.24 18.19
C LYS A 383 26.66 15.27 19.27
N LEU A 384 25.91 16.33 18.94
CA LEU A 384 25.53 17.39 19.88
C LEU A 384 24.42 16.97 20.84
N SER A 385 23.40 16.25 20.37
CA SER A 385 22.29 15.80 21.23
C SER A 385 22.69 14.68 22.19
N GLY A 386 23.73 13.92 21.83
CA GLY A 386 24.08 12.68 22.53
C GLY A 386 22.94 11.65 22.51
N ASN A 387 23.11 10.57 23.26
CA ASN A 387 22.12 9.47 23.33
C ASN A 387 20.99 9.72 24.35
N HIS A 388 21.08 10.76 25.18
CA HIS A 388 20.21 10.92 26.37
C HIS A 388 19.22 12.09 26.30
N ASP A 389 19.48 13.13 25.49
CA ASP A 389 18.56 14.27 25.38
C ASP A 389 17.56 14.11 24.23
N THR A 390 16.51 13.35 24.52
CA THR A 390 15.43 13.09 23.55
C THR A 390 14.63 14.35 23.21
N HIS A 391 14.55 15.32 24.15
CA HIS A 391 13.82 16.57 23.93
C HIS A 391 14.57 17.47 22.95
N LEU A 392 15.87 17.68 23.17
CA LEU A 392 16.71 18.47 22.27
C LEU A 392 16.69 17.90 20.86
N ARG A 393 16.86 16.57 20.71
CA ARG A 393 16.82 15.93 19.38
C ARG A 393 15.51 16.17 18.65
N TRP A 394 14.40 16.16 19.38
CA TRP A 394 13.08 16.41 18.82
C TRP A 394 12.89 17.88 18.42
N HIS A 395 13.40 18.83 19.21
CA HIS A 395 13.43 20.25 18.84
C HIS A 395 14.33 20.52 17.63
N LEU A 396 15.47 19.83 17.52
CA LEU A 396 16.33 19.88 16.33
C LEU A 396 15.61 19.36 15.09
N ALA A 397 14.82 18.28 15.21
CA ALA A 397 14.01 17.75 14.13
C ALA A 397 12.90 18.70 13.70
N PHE A 398 12.23 19.35 14.64
CA PHE A 398 11.25 20.40 14.34
C PHE A 398 11.91 21.57 13.59
N TYR A 399 13.05 22.05 14.09
CA TYR A 399 13.78 23.16 13.48
C TYR A 399 14.35 22.80 12.11
N LEU A 400 14.77 21.56 11.90
CA LEU A 400 15.19 21.04 10.60
C LEU A 400 14.11 21.22 9.53
N VAL A 401 12.87 20.81 9.80
CA VAL A 401 11.79 20.96 8.82
C VAL A 401 11.57 22.42 8.46
N ASP A 402 11.58 23.30 9.46
CA ASP A 402 11.42 24.74 9.23
C ASP A 402 12.56 25.32 8.39
N ARG A 403 13.82 25.01 8.72
CA ARG A 403 15.00 25.49 7.99
C ARG A 403 15.04 24.93 6.57
N LEU A 404 14.69 23.67 6.38
CA LEU A 404 14.63 23.03 5.06
C LEU A 404 13.57 23.72 4.19
N LEU A 405 12.32 23.87 4.67
CA LEU A 405 11.28 24.52 3.89
C LEU A 405 11.60 26.01 3.62
N SER A 406 12.20 26.70 4.59
CA SER A 406 12.69 28.08 4.39
C SER A 406 13.77 28.14 3.32
N GLY A 407 14.76 27.24 3.39
CA GLY A 407 15.89 27.18 2.48
C GLY A 407 15.54 26.66 1.09
N LEU A 408 14.37 26.05 0.90
CA LEU A 408 13.79 25.77 -0.42
C LEU A 408 12.96 26.95 -0.97
N GLY A 409 12.74 28.00 -0.17
CA GLY A 409 12.08 29.23 -0.59
C GLY A 409 10.57 29.27 -0.37
N PHE A 410 9.99 28.35 0.41
CA PHE A 410 8.56 28.39 0.72
C PHE A 410 8.25 29.54 1.69
N THR A 411 7.15 30.24 1.44
CA THR A 411 6.59 31.27 2.32
C THR A 411 5.97 30.65 3.58
N LEU A 412 5.69 31.48 4.60
CA LEU A 412 5.08 31.01 5.84
C LEU A 412 3.69 30.38 5.61
N ASP A 413 2.89 30.93 4.70
CA ASP A 413 1.59 30.37 4.33
C ASP A 413 1.71 29.03 3.60
N GLU A 414 2.66 28.91 2.66
CA GLU A 414 2.93 27.64 1.96
C GLU A 414 3.42 26.57 2.95
N LYS A 415 4.32 26.91 3.87
CA LYS A 415 4.77 26.01 4.94
C LYS A 415 3.61 25.54 5.80
N ARG A 416 2.69 26.44 6.19
CA ARG A 416 1.48 26.06 6.95
C ARG A 416 0.64 25.06 6.17
N ALA A 417 0.39 25.32 4.88
CA ALA A 417 -0.40 24.44 4.03
C ALA A 417 0.28 23.07 3.85
N MET A 418 1.59 23.05 3.61
CA MET A 418 2.37 21.81 3.52
C MET A 418 2.36 21.01 4.81
N ALA A 419 2.62 21.64 5.96
CA ALA A 419 2.60 20.97 7.25
C ALA A 419 1.24 20.36 7.56
N LYS A 420 0.15 21.07 7.21
CA LYS A 420 -1.21 20.55 7.34
C LYS A 420 -1.45 19.33 6.45
N ASP A 421 -1.09 19.41 5.16
CA ASP A 421 -1.29 18.30 4.22
C ASP A 421 -0.46 17.06 4.62
N MET A 422 0.78 17.26 5.06
CA MET A 422 1.63 16.18 5.58
C MET A 422 1.02 15.53 6.83
N ALA A 423 0.51 16.33 7.77
CA ALA A 423 -0.19 15.83 8.96
C ALA A 423 -1.43 15.00 8.57
N GLU A 424 -2.31 15.53 7.71
CA GLU A 424 -3.52 14.82 7.27
C GLU A 424 -3.19 13.52 6.52
N SER A 425 -2.13 13.52 5.70
CA SER A 425 -1.67 12.32 5.00
C SER A 425 -1.19 11.23 5.96
N CYS A 426 -0.46 11.60 7.01
CA CYS A 426 -0.06 10.66 8.06
C CYS A 426 -1.26 10.14 8.84
N GLU A 427 -2.24 11.01 9.17
CA GLU A 427 -3.45 10.62 9.90
C GLU A 427 -4.33 9.64 9.12
N ARG A 428 -4.40 9.73 7.78
CA ARG A 428 -5.15 8.75 6.96
C ARG A 428 -4.57 7.35 7.00
N SER A 429 -3.26 7.24 7.26
CA SER A 429 -2.55 5.97 7.36
C SER A 429 -2.69 5.32 8.74
N TYR A 430 -3.33 5.98 9.71
CA TYR A 430 -3.49 5.50 11.09
C TYR A 430 -4.95 5.62 11.55
N VAL A 431 -5.40 4.70 12.42
CA VAL A 431 -6.66 4.91 13.14
C VAL A 431 -6.37 5.91 14.26
N VAL A 432 -6.52 7.20 13.94
CA VAL A 432 -6.37 8.28 14.93
C VAL A 432 -7.67 8.38 15.73
N ASP A 433 -7.63 7.91 16.97
CA ASP A 433 -8.75 8.01 17.90
C ASP A 433 -8.84 9.41 18.54
N GLU A 434 -9.95 9.68 19.23
CA GLU A 434 -10.16 10.96 19.91
C GLU A 434 -9.15 11.18 21.06
N SER A 435 -8.65 10.09 21.65
CA SER A 435 -7.69 10.14 22.77
C SER A 435 -6.33 10.69 22.32
N PHE A 436 -5.83 10.24 21.16
CA PHE A 436 -4.60 10.73 20.54
C PHE A 436 -4.69 12.22 20.24
N ARG A 437 -5.81 12.69 19.68
CA ARG A 437 -6.01 14.12 19.38
C ARG A 437 -5.97 14.98 20.66
N LYS A 438 -6.55 14.50 21.77
CA LYS A 438 -6.49 15.18 23.07
C LYS A 438 -5.06 15.23 23.63
N GLN A 439 -4.32 14.14 23.56
CA GLN A 439 -2.92 14.09 23.99
C GLN A 439 -2.04 15.03 23.17
N LEU A 440 -2.20 15.02 21.83
CA LEU A 440 -1.50 15.91 20.91
C LEU A 440 -1.79 17.39 21.21
N ALA A 441 -3.04 17.74 21.52
CA ALA A 441 -3.42 19.08 21.92
C ALA A 441 -2.80 19.50 23.26
N SER A 442 -2.74 18.61 24.25
CA SER A 442 -2.08 18.90 25.53
C SER A 442 -0.59 19.18 25.35
N ARG A 443 0.11 18.25 24.69
CA ARG A 443 1.55 18.35 24.48
C ARG A 443 1.94 19.58 23.66
N PHE A 444 1.11 19.97 22.68
CA PHE A 444 1.35 21.22 21.95
C PHE A 444 1.27 22.45 22.86
N ARG A 445 0.34 22.49 23.82
CA ARG A 445 0.21 23.64 24.74
C ARG A 445 1.42 23.77 25.65
N GLU A 446 2.00 22.65 26.08
CA GLU A 446 3.21 22.61 26.91
C GLU A 446 4.43 23.14 26.13
N GLU A 447 4.58 22.74 24.86
CA GLU A 447 5.73 23.09 24.03
C GLU A 447 5.57 24.41 23.25
N ARG A 448 4.36 25.01 23.25
CA ARG A 448 3.99 26.13 22.34
C ARG A 448 5.00 27.27 22.32
N ARG A 449 5.51 27.67 23.49
CA ARG A 449 6.47 28.80 23.59
C ARG A 449 7.80 28.48 22.90
N ILE A 450 8.31 27.28 23.10
CA ILE A 450 9.56 26.80 22.52
C ILE A 450 9.42 26.72 21.00
N LEU A 451 8.35 26.08 20.52
CA LEU A 451 8.12 25.88 19.08
C LEU A 451 7.90 27.18 18.33
N ALA A 452 7.18 28.14 18.93
CA ALA A 452 6.99 29.45 18.34
C ALA A 452 8.32 30.20 18.18
N ALA A 453 9.19 30.13 19.18
CA ALA A 453 10.52 30.74 19.11
C ALA A 453 11.42 30.05 18.06
N LEU A 454 11.36 28.72 17.92
CA LEU A 454 12.08 27.99 16.85
C LEU A 454 11.63 28.41 15.44
N CYS A 455 10.39 28.87 15.27
CA CYS A 455 9.88 29.33 13.98
C CYS A 455 10.12 30.83 13.68
N GLY A 456 10.69 31.64 14.58
CA GLY A 456 10.59 33.11 14.55
C GLY A 456 11.88 33.95 14.40
N ASP A 457 13.00 33.38 13.98
CA ASP A 457 14.36 33.86 14.31
C ASP A 457 14.77 35.29 13.86
N PRO A 458 15.59 36.01 14.68
CA PRO A 458 17.00 36.27 14.30
C PRO A 458 18.09 35.88 15.33
N GLY A 459 17.74 35.26 16.45
CA GLY A 459 18.70 34.59 17.33
C GLY A 459 17.96 33.76 18.37
N THR A 460 17.85 32.45 18.16
CA THR A 460 17.29 31.42 19.07
C THR A 460 18.06 31.27 20.39
N ALA A 461 18.66 32.37 20.87
CA ALA A 461 19.47 32.51 22.06
C ALA A 461 18.74 31.92 23.27
N GLY A 462 19.20 30.72 23.67
CA GLY A 462 18.75 30.03 24.88
C GLY A 462 17.92 28.76 24.65
N ILE A 463 17.37 28.50 23.45
CA ILE A 463 16.58 27.29 23.18
C ILE A 463 17.43 26.18 22.57
N LEU A 464 18.15 26.49 21.48
CA LEU A 464 19.09 25.56 20.87
C LEU A 464 20.53 25.95 21.24
N PRO A 465 21.42 24.97 21.45
CA PRO A 465 22.84 25.26 21.64
C PRO A 465 23.43 25.99 20.42
N GLU A 466 24.29 27.00 20.63
CA GLU A 466 24.96 27.73 19.54
C GLU A 466 25.69 26.81 18.53
N PRO A 467 26.35 25.70 18.95
CA PRO A 467 26.90 24.75 18.00
C PRO A 467 25.87 24.16 17.03
N ALA A 468 24.63 23.92 17.49
CA ALA A 468 23.56 23.41 16.63
C ALA A 468 23.08 24.49 15.65
N ILE A 469 22.96 25.74 16.10
CA ILE A 469 22.61 26.89 15.24
C ILE A 469 23.65 27.06 14.13
N SER A 470 24.94 26.97 14.46
CA SER A 470 26.04 27.02 13.48
C SER A 470 25.95 25.90 12.44
N VAL A 471 25.62 24.68 12.86
CA VAL A 471 25.37 23.54 11.95
C VAL A 471 24.23 23.84 10.98
N PHE A 472 23.10 24.39 11.46
CA PHE A 472 21.98 24.76 10.59
C PHE A 472 22.29 25.93 9.65
N ARG A 473 23.15 26.88 10.07
CA ARG A 473 23.60 27.99 9.20
C ARG A 473 24.41 27.45 8.02
N SER A 474 25.32 26.52 8.28
CA SER A 474 26.09 25.83 7.23
C SER A 474 25.18 25.00 6.31
N PHE A 475 24.23 24.25 6.88
CA PHE A 475 23.24 23.51 6.10
C PHE A 475 22.41 24.43 5.20
N SER A 476 21.90 25.55 5.73
CA SER A 476 21.10 26.52 4.97
C SER A 476 21.89 27.15 3.82
N THR A 477 23.20 27.33 4.00
CA THR A 477 24.09 27.85 2.94
C THR A 477 24.25 26.84 1.80
N GLY A 478 24.47 25.55 2.11
CA GLY A 478 24.54 24.50 1.09
C GLY A 478 23.19 24.26 0.40
N LEU A 479 22.08 24.36 1.15
CA LEU A 479 20.73 24.18 0.61
C LEU A 479 20.36 25.26 -0.40
N GLU A 480 20.91 26.46 -0.27
CA GLU A 480 20.65 27.56 -1.20
C GLU A 480 21.16 27.27 -2.63
N GLU A 481 22.28 26.55 -2.79
CA GLU A 481 22.76 26.10 -4.10
C GLU A 481 21.79 25.08 -4.71
N ILE A 482 21.42 24.07 -3.92
CA ILE A 482 20.43 23.05 -4.30
C ILE A 482 19.11 23.71 -4.71
N ARG A 483 18.63 24.69 -3.95
CA ARG A 483 17.39 25.43 -4.27
C ARG A 483 17.49 26.10 -5.64
N ARG A 484 18.59 26.80 -5.93
CA ARG A 484 18.74 27.50 -7.23
C ARG A 484 18.65 26.54 -8.39
N GLU A 485 19.28 25.37 -8.29
CA GLU A 485 19.24 24.36 -9.35
C GLU A 485 17.85 23.73 -9.49
N LEU A 486 17.19 23.38 -8.38
CA LEU A 486 15.82 22.85 -8.42
C LEU A 486 14.84 23.86 -9.04
N VAL A 487 14.94 25.14 -8.67
CA VAL A 487 14.11 26.21 -9.25
C VAL A 487 14.44 26.40 -10.74
N ALA A 488 15.70 26.26 -11.16
CA ALA A 488 16.07 26.33 -12.56
C ALA A 488 15.49 25.15 -13.36
N LEU A 489 15.50 23.94 -12.81
CA LEU A 489 14.87 22.77 -13.43
C LEU A 489 13.35 22.89 -13.51
N ASP A 490 12.72 23.41 -12.45
CA ASP A 490 11.27 23.65 -12.40
C ASP A 490 10.85 24.64 -13.49
N ARG A 491 11.54 25.79 -13.58
CA ARG A 491 11.32 26.81 -14.62
C ARG A 491 11.56 26.27 -16.04
N ALA A 492 12.48 25.33 -16.19
CA ALA A 492 12.77 24.68 -17.47
C ALA A 492 11.79 23.54 -17.80
N GLY A 493 10.81 23.22 -16.94
CA GLY A 493 9.87 22.11 -17.13
C GLY A 493 10.52 20.73 -17.08
N LYS A 494 11.70 20.62 -16.43
CA LYS A 494 12.49 19.38 -16.36
C LYS A 494 12.24 18.56 -15.10
N LEU A 495 11.54 19.12 -14.10
CA LEU A 495 11.07 18.36 -12.95
C LEU A 495 9.82 17.55 -13.33
N THR A 496 9.84 16.26 -13.03
CA THR A 496 8.68 15.38 -13.30
C THR A 496 7.59 15.48 -12.23
N ILE A 497 7.90 16.09 -11.07
CA ILE A 497 6.95 16.35 -9.98
C ILE A 497 7.09 17.80 -9.51
N PRO A 498 6.04 18.41 -8.93
CA PRO A 498 6.13 19.75 -8.38
C PRO A 498 7.19 19.85 -7.27
N LEU A 499 7.88 21.00 -7.18
CA LEU A 499 8.87 21.27 -6.12
C LEU A 499 8.30 21.03 -4.71
N ARG A 500 7.01 21.30 -4.51
CA ARG A 500 6.28 21.02 -3.26
C ARG A 500 6.32 19.54 -2.88
N GLU A 501 6.10 18.63 -3.83
CA GLU A 501 6.11 17.18 -3.59
C GLU A 501 7.52 16.67 -3.35
N LEU A 502 8.50 17.21 -4.09
CA LEU A 502 9.91 16.94 -3.85
C LEU A 502 10.31 17.33 -2.42
N ALA A 503 9.93 18.53 -1.98
CA ALA A 503 10.22 19.04 -0.64
C ALA A 503 9.67 18.13 0.47
N VAL A 504 8.46 17.58 0.31
CA VAL A 504 7.90 16.60 1.25
C VAL A 504 8.79 15.36 1.36
N SER A 505 9.30 14.85 0.23
CA SER A 505 10.24 13.73 0.25
C SER A 505 11.57 14.09 0.93
N LEU A 506 12.12 15.28 0.68
CA LEU A 506 13.36 15.74 1.33
C LEU A 506 13.19 15.91 2.85
N VAL A 507 12.05 16.46 3.30
CA VAL A 507 11.69 16.57 4.72
C VAL A 507 11.63 15.19 5.38
N HIS A 508 10.94 14.24 4.76
CA HIS A 508 10.86 12.88 5.26
C HIS A 508 12.25 12.25 5.41
N MET A 509 13.13 12.43 4.41
CA MET A 509 14.49 11.90 4.48
C MET A 509 15.35 12.58 5.58
N GLY A 510 15.19 13.88 5.80
CA GLY A 510 15.84 14.57 6.92
C GLY A 510 15.41 14.05 8.28
N LEU A 511 14.10 13.84 8.46
CA LEU A 511 13.56 13.24 9.68
C LEU A 511 13.97 11.78 9.85
N ASN A 512 14.09 11.01 8.76
CA ASN A 512 14.60 9.64 8.78
C ASN A 512 16.04 9.56 9.33
N ARG A 513 16.93 10.48 8.92
CA ARG A 513 18.32 10.47 9.38
C ARG A 513 18.45 10.89 10.83
N LEU A 514 17.69 11.91 11.22
CA LEU A 514 17.79 12.48 12.56
C LEU A 514 17.03 11.66 13.61
N LEU A 515 15.81 11.19 13.38
CA LEU A 515 15.02 10.46 14.38
C LEU A 515 15.47 8.99 14.52
N LEU A 516 15.38 8.42 15.72
CA LEU A 516 15.91 7.08 16.02
C LEU A 516 14.89 5.95 15.72
N THR A 517 13.64 6.11 16.17
CA THR A 517 12.58 5.11 16.11
C THR A 517 11.21 5.78 15.97
N GLY A 518 10.17 5.00 15.63
CA GLY A 518 8.79 5.50 15.61
C GLY A 518 8.54 6.60 14.58
N HIS A 519 9.26 6.58 13.45
CA HIS A 519 9.26 7.63 12.43
C HIS A 519 7.86 8.15 12.09
N HIS A 520 6.93 7.26 11.70
CA HIS A 520 5.57 7.66 11.34
C HIS A 520 4.82 8.41 12.46
N ALA A 521 4.91 7.94 13.70
CA ALA A 521 4.24 8.59 14.84
C ALA A 521 4.88 9.95 15.15
N GLN A 522 6.21 10.02 15.13
CA GLN A 522 6.94 11.26 15.40
C GLN A 522 6.73 12.31 14.30
N GLU A 523 6.74 11.90 13.03
CA GLU A 523 6.42 12.75 11.89
C GLU A 523 5.00 13.32 12.00
N THR A 524 4.02 12.50 12.35
CA THR A 524 2.62 12.95 12.54
C THR A 524 2.53 14.07 13.58
N VAL A 525 3.23 13.92 14.71
CA VAL A 525 3.27 14.93 15.78
C VAL A 525 3.99 16.19 15.31
N LEU A 526 5.16 16.04 14.67
CA LEU A 526 5.97 17.16 14.16
C LEU A 526 5.19 18.00 13.15
N TYR A 527 4.55 17.38 12.16
CA TYR A 527 3.77 18.09 11.13
C TYR A 527 2.57 18.81 11.74
N ASN A 528 1.86 18.18 12.68
CA ASN A 528 0.78 18.84 13.41
C ASN A 528 1.27 20.06 14.20
N PHE A 529 2.42 19.95 14.85
CA PHE A 529 3.00 21.03 15.65
C PHE A 529 3.49 22.17 14.76
N LEU A 530 4.13 21.87 13.63
CA LEU A 530 4.55 22.85 12.62
C LEU A 530 3.34 23.61 12.08
N ALA A 531 2.28 22.91 11.67
CA ALA A 531 1.07 23.53 11.15
C ALA A 531 0.45 24.53 12.15
N ARG A 532 0.42 24.18 13.44
CA ARG A 532 -0.10 25.05 14.52
C ARG A 532 0.86 26.19 14.85
N ALA A 533 2.17 25.96 14.86
CA ALA A 533 3.17 27.00 15.11
C ALA A 533 3.16 28.05 13.97
N TYR A 534 3.10 27.62 12.71
CA TYR A 534 2.97 28.51 11.56
C TYR A 534 1.65 29.30 11.59
N ALA A 535 0.53 28.65 11.92
CA ALA A 535 -0.75 29.34 12.08
C ALA A 535 -0.69 30.41 13.18
N ALA A 536 -0.04 30.11 14.32
CA ALA A 536 0.12 31.08 15.39
C ALA A 536 1.00 32.27 14.98
N ARG A 537 2.05 32.04 14.18
CA ARG A 537 2.92 33.10 13.67
C ARG A 537 2.21 34.02 12.68
N LEU A 538 1.46 33.45 11.73
CA LEU A 538 0.64 34.23 10.78
C LEU A 538 -0.41 35.10 11.47
N ALA A 539 -0.92 34.67 12.63
CA ALA A 539 -1.86 35.47 13.42
C ALA A 539 -1.19 36.67 14.13
N ILE A 540 0.13 36.64 14.32
CA ILE A 540 0.92 37.71 14.96
C ILE A 540 1.50 38.67 13.91
N GLU A 541 1.85 38.16 12.73
CA GLU A 541 2.32 38.94 11.57
C GLU A 541 1.22 38.97 10.49
N PRO A 542 0.10 39.71 10.65
CA PRO A 542 -0.81 39.92 9.53
C PRO A 542 -0.01 40.65 8.43
N GLY A 543 0.06 40.04 7.24
CA GLY A 543 0.81 40.57 6.11
C GLY A 543 0.46 42.04 5.77
N PRO A 544 1.36 42.76 5.11
CA PRO A 544 1.17 44.17 4.76
C PRO A 544 -0.07 44.42 3.89
#